data_AF-A0A7Y9J3N8-F1
#
_entry.id   AF-A0A7Y9J3N8-F1
#
_cell.length_a   1.000
_cell.length_b   1.000
_cell.length_c   1.000
_cell.angle_alpha   90.00
_cell.angle_beta   90.00
_cell.angle_gamma   90.00
#
_symmetry.space_group_name_H-M   'P 1'
#
loop_
_entity.id
_entity.type
_entity.pdbx_description
1 polymer ?
#
loop_
_entity_poly.entity_id
_entity_poly.type
_entity_poly.pdbx_seq_one_letter_code
_entity_poly.pdbx_strand_id
1 'polypeptide(L)'
;MLAEAGGPGWTPWALVIVASSVLWATGTLVAARSVVLPAAGAATAVQLVVGGALVLTVGLVLDPATPIVGNASSWAAVAVLLVVDSLAGFALFTWLLRHASVSLVGTYAYAVPVVAYLTGVLVLGEEFRPVVLVGAALVLGAVALQVRQHSLARPHDGAGHLGGRA
;
A
#
# COMPACT_ATOMS: atom_id res chain seq x y z
N MET A 1 22.90 18.49 9.92
CA MET A 1 23.43 19.75 9.35
C MET A 1 23.55 19.61 7.84
N LEU A 2 22.42 19.57 7.12
CA LEU A 2 22.35 19.62 5.65
C LEU A 2 21.13 20.46 5.24
N ALA A 3 21.30 21.78 5.38
CA ALA A 3 20.63 22.82 4.59
C ALA A 3 21.82 23.65 4.06
N GLU A 4 21.97 24.05 2.80
CA GLU A 4 21.09 24.34 1.68
C GLU A 4 21.87 24.05 0.39
N ALA A 5 21.24 23.53 -0.64
CA ALA A 5 21.70 23.76 -2.01
C ALA A 5 20.47 23.86 -2.90
N GLY A 6 20.28 25.04 -3.51
CA GLY A 6 19.29 25.30 -4.55
C GLY A 6 19.58 24.51 -5.84
N GLY A 7 19.56 23.19 -5.73
CA GLY A 7 19.49 22.28 -6.88
C GLY A 7 18.09 22.33 -7.49
N PRO A 8 17.91 21.79 -8.72
CA PRO A 8 16.60 21.76 -9.36
C PRO A 8 15.55 21.23 -8.38
N GLY A 9 14.35 21.83 -8.35
CA GLY A 9 13.27 21.58 -7.38
C GLY A 9 12.75 20.14 -7.31
N TRP A 10 13.42 19.22 -8.00
CA TRP A 10 13.30 17.78 -7.93
C TRP A 10 14.59 17.24 -7.32
N THR A 11 14.58 17.02 -6.01
CA THR A 11 15.67 16.27 -5.37
C THR A 11 15.70 14.85 -5.96
N PRO A 12 16.86 14.17 -6.03
CA PRO A 12 16.94 12.77 -6.48
C PRO A 12 15.93 11.84 -5.78
N TRP A 13 15.57 12.17 -4.54
CA TRP A 13 14.54 11.49 -3.75
C TRP A 13 13.14 11.57 -4.34
N ALA A 14 12.78 12.68 -5.00
CA ALA A 14 11.50 12.80 -5.68
C ALA A 14 11.39 11.78 -6.83
N LEU A 15 12.48 11.57 -7.58
CA LEU A 15 12.53 10.55 -8.63
C LEU A 15 12.40 9.14 -8.05
N VAL A 16 13.03 8.88 -6.90
CA VAL A 16 12.90 7.60 -6.19
C VAL A 16 11.44 7.36 -5.78
N ILE A 17 10.76 8.35 -5.18
CA ILE A 17 9.34 8.23 -4.78
C ILE A 17 8.43 7.95 -5.98
N VAL A 18 8.64 8.66 -7.09
CA VAL A 18 7.88 8.44 -8.33
C VAL A 18 8.15 7.05 -8.88
N ALA A 19 9.42 6.62 -8.96
CA ALA A 19 9.80 5.30 -9.42
C ALA A 19 9.17 4.20 -8.54
N SER A 20 9.24 4.34 -7.21
CA SER A 20 8.58 3.43 -6.26
C SER A 20 7.07 3.34 -6.48
N SER A 21 6.41 4.47 -6.72
CA SER A 21 4.97 4.53 -6.99
C SER A 21 4.61 3.82 -8.30
N VAL A 22 5.41 4.02 -9.35
CA VAL A 22 5.24 3.35 -10.65
C VAL A 22 5.48 1.84 -10.51
N LEU A 23 6.54 1.42 -9.82
CA LEU A 23 6.83 0.01 -9.56
C LEU A 23 5.66 -0.65 -8.82
N TRP A 24 5.16 0.00 -7.77
CA TRP A 24 4.03 -0.50 -6.99
C TRP A 24 2.75 -0.64 -7.82
N ALA A 25 2.39 0.41 -8.57
CA ALA A 25 1.20 0.38 -9.43
C ALA A 25 1.31 -0.70 -10.51
N THR A 26 2.49 -0.81 -11.14
CA THR A 26 2.77 -1.82 -12.17
C THR A 26 2.68 -3.23 -11.59
N GLY A 27 3.34 -3.47 -10.45
CA GLY A 27 3.30 -4.75 -9.76
C GLY A 27 1.88 -5.15 -9.38
N THR A 28 1.08 -4.21 -8.87
CA THR A 28 -0.33 -4.42 -8.53
C THR A 28 -1.17 -4.77 -9.76
N LEU A 29 -0.98 -4.06 -10.88
CA LEU A 29 -1.68 -4.33 -12.14
C LEU A 29 -1.31 -5.69 -12.72
N VAL A 30 -0.02 -6.04 -12.72
CA VAL A 30 0.47 -7.35 -13.16
C VAL A 30 -0.12 -8.45 -12.27
N ALA A 31 -0.08 -8.27 -10.95
CA ALA A 31 -0.65 -9.22 -9.99
C ALA A 31 -2.16 -9.37 -10.12
N ALA A 32 -2.90 -8.31 -10.46
CA ALA A 32 -4.34 -8.36 -10.64
C ALA A 32 -4.77 -8.96 -12.00
N ARG A 33 -3.92 -8.87 -13.03
CA ARG A 33 -4.23 -9.30 -14.40
C ARG A 33 -3.58 -10.64 -14.78
N SER A 34 -2.77 -11.23 -13.91
CA SER A 34 -2.11 -12.50 -14.23
C SER A 34 -3.14 -13.63 -14.24
N VAL A 35 -3.36 -14.21 -15.42
CA VAL A 35 -4.34 -15.29 -15.67
C VAL A 35 -3.91 -16.62 -15.02
N VAL A 36 -2.62 -16.74 -14.69
CA VAL A 36 -2.01 -17.91 -14.04
C VAL A 36 -1.44 -17.47 -12.70
N LEU A 37 -2.32 -17.11 -11.76
CA LEU A 37 -1.87 -16.89 -10.39
C LEU A 37 -1.86 -18.25 -9.68
N PRO A 38 -0.72 -18.70 -9.11
CA PRO A 38 -0.76 -19.76 -8.12
C PRO A 38 -1.68 -19.34 -6.95
N ALA A 39 -2.10 -20.31 -6.13
CA ALA A 39 -2.97 -20.07 -4.99
C ALA A 39 -2.51 -18.83 -4.17
N ALA A 40 -3.44 -18.06 -3.59
CA ALA A 40 -3.12 -16.75 -3.03
C ALA A 40 -1.96 -16.76 -2.01
N GLY A 41 -1.85 -17.84 -1.24
CA GLY A 41 -0.72 -18.08 -0.34
C GLY A 41 0.62 -18.22 -1.06
N ALA A 42 0.67 -18.92 -2.21
CA ALA A 42 1.90 -19.08 -2.98
C ALA A 42 2.36 -17.76 -3.64
N ALA A 43 1.43 -16.96 -4.17
CA ALA A 43 1.75 -15.62 -4.66
C ALA A 43 2.29 -14.72 -3.52
N THR A 44 1.68 -14.81 -2.34
CA THR A 44 2.13 -14.10 -1.13
C THR A 44 3.51 -14.57 -0.66
N ALA A 45 3.78 -15.86 -0.69
CA ALA A 45 5.07 -16.42 -0.30
C ALA A 45 6.20 -15.95 -1.23
N VAL A 46 5.98 -15.99 -2.54
CA VAL A 46 6.99 -15.55 -3.53
C VAL A 46 7.32 -14.07 -3.36
N GLN A 47 6.30 -13.18 -3.23
CA GLN A 47 6.58 -11.75 -3.07
C GLN A 47 7.30 -11.44 -1.76
N LEU A 48 6.97 -12.13 -0.66
CA LEU A 48 7.60 -11.90 0.65
C LEU A 48 9.06 -12.38 0.65
N VAL A 49 9.34 -13.54 0.06
CA VAL A 49 10.71 -14.07 -0.04
C VAL A 49 11.56 -13.20 -0.94
N VAL A 50 11.08 -12.88 -2.15
CA VAL A 50 11.85 -12.08 -3.13
C VAL A 50 12.02 -10.64 -2.65
N GLY A 51 10.93 -10.00 -2.20
CA GLY A 51 10.95 -8.64 -1.67
C GLY A 51 11.82 -8.53 -0.41
N GLY A 52 11.67 -9.46 0.53
CA GLY A 52 12.49 -9.53 1.74
C GLY A 52 13.97 -9.72 1.43
N ALA A 53 14.33 -10.64 0.53
CA ALA A 53 15.72 -10.84 0.12
C ALA A 53 16.32 -9.58 -0.53
N LEU A 54 15.53 -8.87 -1.36
CA LEU A 54 15.98 -7.66 -2.04
C LEU A 54 16.20 -6.51 -1.05
N VAL A 55 15.25 -6.27 -0.13
CA VAL A 55 15.39 -5.24 0.92
C VAL A 55 16.56 -5.56 1.86
N LEU A 56 16.73 -6.83 2.25
CA LEU A 56 17.85 -7.26 3.08
C LEU A 56 19.20 -7.03 2.37
N THR A 57 19.29 -7.38 1.09
CA THR A 57 20.50 -7.18 0.29
C THR A 57 20.84 -5.69 0.16
N VAL A 58 19.84 -4.84 -0.13
CA VAL A 58 20.04 -3.39 -0.20
C VAL A 58 20.47 -2.83 1.16
N GLY A 59 19.86 -3.26 2.25
CA GLY A 59 20.25 -2.87 3.61
C GLY A 59 21.70 -3.22 3.92
N LEU A 60 22.12 -4.45 3.63
CA LEU A 60 23.50 -4.91 3.85
C LEU A 60 24.52 -4.19 2.96
N VAL A 61 24.15 -3.79 1.74
CA VAL A 61 25.04 -3.05 0.83
C VAL A 61 25.18 -1.58 1.24
N LEU A 62 24.08 -0.94 1.64
CA LEU A 62 24.07 0.47 2.02
C LEU A 62 24.65 0.70 3.43
N ASP A 63 24.48 -0.27 4.32
CA ASP A 63 24.95 -0.17 5.70
C ASP A 63 25.58 -1.50 6.19
N PRO A 64 26.74 -1.89 5.63
CA PRO A 64 27.37 -3.19 5.87
C PRO A 64 27.92 -3.35 7.29
N ALA A 65 28.12 -2.25 8.01
CA ALA A 65 28.78 -2.24 9.32
C ALA A 65 27.80 -2.17 10.49
N THR A 66 26.49 -2.01 10.24
CA THR A 66 25.51 -1.89 11.32
C THR A 66 25.29 -3.26 11.98
N PRO A 67 25.69 -3.41 13.26
CA PRO A 67 25.48 -4.66 13.97
C PRO A 67 23.98 -4.87 14.18
N ILE A 68 23.51 -6.11 14.02
CA ILE A 68 22.13 -6.48 14.34
C ILE A 68 22.01 -6.53 15.86
N VAL A 69 21.75 -5.35 16.44
CA VAL A 69 21.49 -5.18 17.87
C VAL A 69 20.03 -4.81 18.05
N GLY A 70 19.31 -5.59 18.86
CA GLY A 70 17.91 -5.36 19.14
C GLY A 70 17.59 -5.77 20.56
N ASN A 71 16.92 -4.90 21.31
CA ASN A 71 16.34 -5.27 22.59
C ASN A 71 15.00 -6.00 22.38
N ALA A 72 14.40 -6.50 23.46
CA ALA A 72 13.12 -7.22 23.38
C ALA A 72 12.01 -6.41 22.69
N SER A 73 11.98 -5.08 22.87
CA SER A 73 11.00 -4.20 22.22
C SER A 73 11.24 -4.10 20.71
N SER A 74 12.50 -4.01 20.27
CA SER A 74 12.85 -3.99 18.84
C SER A 74 12.43 -5.29 18.15
N TRP A 75 12.71 -6.44 18.79
CA TRP A 75 12.29 -7.74 18.26
C TRP A 75 10.78 -7.93 18.27
N ALA A 76 10.08 -7.42 19.28
CA ALA A 76 8.62 -7.40 19.30
C ALA A 76 8.05 -6.56 18.15
N ALA A 77 8.62 -5.38 17.87
CA ALA A 77 8.22 -4.56 16.73
C ALA A 77 8.45 -5.28 15.39
N VAL A 78 9.61 -5.93 15.21
CA VAL A 78 9.88 -6.75 14.03
C VAL A 78 8.87 -7.90 13.89
N ALA A 79 8.52 -8.58 14.99
CA ALA A 79 7.52 -9.64 14.96
C ALA A 79 6.13 -9.14 14.56
N VAL A 80 5.71 -7.97 15.07
CA VAL A 80 4.44 -7.34 14.69
C VAL A 80 4.46 -6.95 13.21
N LEU A 81 5.53 -6.33 12.72
CA LEU A 81 5.67 -6.00 11.29
C LEU A 81 5.66 -7.26 10.42
N LEU A 82 6.32 -8.33 10.86
CA LEU A 82 6.34 -9.57 10.10
C LEU A 82 4.95 -10.21 10.04
N VAL A 83 4.25 -10.32 11.16
CA VAL A 83 2.98 -11.07 11.22
C VAL A 83 1.80 -10.23 10.71
N VAL A 84 1.65 -9.01 11.22
CA VAL A 84 0.45 -8.19 10.99
C VAL A 84 0.56 -7.44 9.67
N ASP A 85 1.67 -6.75 9.44
CA ASP A 85 1.87 -5.95 8.23
C ASP A 85 2.22 -6.85 7.03
N SER A 86 3.24 -7.70 7.18
CA SER A 86 3.72 -8.51 6.06
C SER A 86 2.84 -9.74 5.79
N LEU A 87 2.78 -10.74 6.68
CA LEU A 87 2.04 -11.97 6.39
C LEU A 87 0.54 -11.73 6.21
N ALA A 88 -0.12 -11.17 7.23
CA ALA A 88 -1.56 -10.97 7.19
C ALA A 88 -1.96 -9.88 6.18
N GLY A 89 -1.25 -8.74 6.17
CA GLY A 89 -1.53 -7.63 5.25
C GLY A 89 -1.36 -8.03 3.78
N PHE A 90 -0.23 -8.63 3.40
CA PHE A 90 -0.04 -9.06 2.01
C PHE A 90 -0.93 -10.23 1.60
N ALA A 91 -1.24 -11.17 2.51
CA ALA A 91 -2.21 -12.23 2.23
C ALA A 91 -3.60 -11.65 1.95
N LEU A 92 -4.05 -10.69 2.77
CA LEU A 92 -5.32 -10.00 2.56
C LEU A 92 -5.30 -9.18 1.27
N PHE A 93 -4.20 -8.48 0.98
CA PHE A 93 -4.04 -7.71 -0.25
C PHE A 93 -4.15 -8.59 -1.50
N THR A 94 -3.42 -9.70 -1.57
CA THR A 94 -3.46 -10.60 -2.73
C THR A 94 -4.77 -11.39 -2.83
N TRP A 95 -5.48 -11.59 -1.72
CA TRP A 95 -6.83 -12.10 -1.72
C TRP A 95 -7.82 -11.06 -2.27
N LEU A 96 -7.73 -9.80 -1.82
CA LEU A 96 -8.58 -8.70 -2.27
C LEU A 96 -8.41 -8.41 -3.77
N LEU A 97 -7.19 -8.46 -4.30
CA LEU A 97 -6.96 -8.27 -5.74
C LEU A 97 -7.69 -9.30 -6.63
N ARG A 98 -8.09 -10.45 -6.08
CA ARG A 98 -8.90 -11.46 -6.77
C ARG A 98 -10.40 -11.27 -6.59
N HIS A 99 -10.84 -10.59 -5.54
CA HIS A 99 -12.25 -10.49 -5.16
C HIS A 99 -12.83 -9.08 -5.30
N ALA A 100 -11.99 -8.06 -5.50
CA ALA A 100 -12.38 -6.66 -5.63
C ALA A 100 -11.63 -5.99 -6.79
N SER A 101 -12.14 -4.85 -7.24
CA SER A 101 -11.47 -4.07 -8.28
C SER A 101 -10.16 -3.47 -7.76
N VAL A 102 -9.14 -3.41 -8.63
CA VAL A 102 -7.84 -2.81 -8.30
C VAL A 102 -7.99 -1.37 -7.78
N SER A 103 -8.93 -0.60 -8.35
CA SER A 103 -9.22 0.76 -7.87
C SER A 103 -9.75 0.77 -6.45
N LEU A 104 -10.66 -0.14 -6.07
CA LEU A 104 -11.18 -0.21 -4.71
C LEU A 104 -10.10 -0.64 -3.74
N VAL A 105 -9.34 -1.68 -4.08
CA VAL A 105 -8.21 -2.13 -3.25
C VAL A 105 -7.23 -0.98 -3.06
N GLY A 106 -6.82 -0.28 -4.13
CA GLY A 106 -5.90 0.84 -4.04
C GLY A 106 -6.34 1.98 -3.11
N THR A 107 -7.65 2.13 -2.84
CA THR A 107 -8.13 3.17 -1.94
C THR A 107 -7.74 2.98 -0.47
N TYR A 108 -7.38 1.76 -0.05
CA TYR A 108 -6.94 1.52 1.34
C TYR A 108 -5.70 2.36 1.69
N ALA A 109 -4.82 2.62 0.72
CA ALA A 109 -3.57 3.35 0.92
C ALA A 109 -3.81 4.77 1.47
N TYR A 110 -4.97 5.37 1.17
CA TYR A 110 -5.34 6.69 1.68
C TYR A 110 -5.84 6.67 3.13
N ALA A 111 -6.27 5.51 3.63
CA ALA A 111 -6.67 5.34 5.02
C ALA A 111 -5.46 5.09 5.95
N VAL A 112 -4.37 4.51 5.43
CA VAL A 112 -3.17 4.16 6.20
C VAL A 112 -2.59 5.33 7.00
N PRO A 113 -2.39 6.54 6.44
CA PRO A 113 -1.86 7.68 7.21
C PRO A 113 -2.75 8.09 8.38
N VAL A 114 -4.07 7.94 8.23
CA VAL A 114 -5.03 8.27 9.29
C VAL A 114 -4.93 7.27 10.43
N VAL A 115 -4.90 5.98 10.10
CA VAL A 115 -4.73 4.90 11.09
C VAL A 115 -3.38 5.04 11.79
N ALA A 116 -2.31 5.29 11.03
CA ALA A 116 -0.97 5.50 11.58
C ALA A 116 -0.95 6.70 12.55
N TYR A 117 -1.53 7.82 12.15
CA TYR A 117 -1.61 9.02 12.98
C TYR A 117 -2.38 8.81 14.28
N LEU A 118 -3.58 8.20 14.19
CA LEU A 118 -4.39 7.90 15.37
C LEU A 118 -3.70 6.89 16.29
N THR A 119 -3.00 5.90 15.71
CA THR A 119 -2.23 4.93 16.50
C THR A 119 -1.05 5.62 17.20
N GLY A 120 -0.35 6.54 16.54
CA GLY A 120 0.70 7.35 17.15
C GLY A 120 0.19 8.14 18.36
N VAL A 121 -0.94 8.82 18.20
CA VAL A 121 -1.56 9.59 19.30
C VAL A 121 -2.05 8.68 20.43
N LEU A 122 -2.76 7.59 20.11
CA LEU A 122 -3.44 6.76 21.11
C LEU A 122 -2.51 5.75 21.81
N VAL A 123 -1.53 5.21 21.10
CA VAL A 123 -0.65 4.13 21.58
C VAL A 123 0.73 4.65 21.96
N LEU A 124 1.30 5.54 21.15
CA LEU A 124 2.64 6.11 21.41
C LEU A 124 2.57 7.43 22.21
N GLY A 125 1.38 7.98 22.43
CA GLY A 125 1.20 9.24 23.17
C GLY A 125 1.70 10.46 22.41
N GLU A 126 1.74 10.40 21.07
CA GLU A 126 2.14 11.54 20.25
C GLU A 126 1.16 12.73 20.39
N GLU A 127 1.67 13.94 20.16
CA GLU A 127 0.87 15.16 20.27
C GLU A 127 -0.28 15.18 19.25
N PHE A 128 -1.47 15.48 19.74
CA PHE A 128 -2.64 15.66 18.89
C PHE A 128 -2.59 17.00 18.14
N ARG A 129 -2.60 16.94 16.82
CA ARG A 129 -2.47 18.02 15.86
C ARG A 129 -3.67 17.97 14.88
N PRO A 130 -4.71 18.77 15.11
CA PRO A 130 -5.95 18.75 14.31
C PRO A 130 -5.73 18.96 12.81
N VAL A 131 -4.68 19.70 12.43
CA VAL A 131 -4.33 19.95 11.02
C VAL A 131 -4.09 18.66 10.23
N VAL A 132 -3.57 17.60 10.87
CA VAL A 132 -3.34 16.29 10.24
C VAL A 132 -4.68 15.64 9.90
N LEU A 133 -5.68 15.74 10.79
CA LEU A 133 -7.02 15.21 10.55
C LEU A 133 -7.76 15.97 9.44
N VAL A 134 -7.57 17.29 9.34
CA VAL A 134 -8.15 18.07 8.23
C VAL A 134 -7.58 17.61 6.90
N GLY A 135 -6.25 17.47 6.81
CA GLY A 135 -5.60 16.93 5.60
C GLY A 135 -6.09 15.52 5.26
N ALA A 136 -6.18 14.64 6.25
CA ALA A 136 -6.75 13.30 6.10
C ALA A 136 -8.19 13.32 5.58
N ALA A 137 -9.05 14.17 6.15
CA ALA A 137 -10.45 14.30 5.72
C ALA A 137 -10.55 14.77 4.25
N LEU A 138 -9.69 15.69 3.83
CA LEU A 138 -9.66 16.15 2.44
C LEU A 138 -9.27 15.03 1.47
N VAL A 139 -8.20 14.27 1.79
CA VAL A 139 -7.75 13.15 0.95
C VAL A 139 -8.83 12.06 0.89
N LEU A 140 -9.38 11.65 2.04
CA LEU A 140 -10.43 10.62 2.09
C LEU A 140 -11.71 11.07 1.38
N GLY A 141 -12.09 12.35 1.51
CA GLY A 141 -13.24 12.92 0.80
C GLY A 141 -13.08 12.83 -0.71
N ALA A 142 -11.90 13.20 -1.24
CA ALA A 142 -11.60 13.11 -2.67
C ALA A 142 -11.68 11.66 -3.17
N VAL A 143 -11.12 10.72 -2.41
CA VAL A 143 -11.17 9.27 -2.74
C VAL A 143 -12.59 8.74 -2.71
N ALA A 144 -13.40 9.13 -1.72
CA ALA A 144 -14.79 8.72 -1.63
C ALA A 144 -15.62 9.20 -2.84
N LEU A 145 -15.37 10.42 -3.31
CA LEU A 145 -15.96 10.95 -4.55
C LEU A 145 -15.55 10.12 -5.76
N GLN A 146 -14.26 9.81 -5.90
CA GLN A 146 -13.73 9.01 -7.01
C GLN A 146 -14.35 7.61 -7.06
N VAL A 147 -14.47 6.93 -5.92
CA VAL A 147 -15.07 5.58 -5.84
C VAL A 147 -16.55 5.62 -6.23
N ARG A 148 -17.30 6.63 -5.76
CA ARG A 148 -18.74 6.76 -6.08
C ARG A 148 -19.00 6.96 -7.58
N GLN A 149 -18.17 7.73 -8.27
CA GLN A 149 -18.31 7.96 -9.71
C GLN A 149 -18.14 6.67 -10.53
N HIS A 150 -17.24 5.77 -10.12
CA HIS A 150 -17.07 4.47 -10.77
C HIS A 150 -18.27 3.53 -10.59
N SER A 151 -19.05 3.66 -9.52
CA SER A 151 -20.26 2.86 -9.30
C SER A 151 -21.45 3.32 -10.16
N LEU A 152 -21.54 4.62 -10.46
CA LEU A 152 -22.62 5.20 -11.26
C LEU A 152 -22.40 5.04 -12.77
N ALA A 153 -21.15 4.89 -13.21
CA ALA A 153 -20.78 4.70 -14.61
C ALA A 153 -20.99 3.26 -15.14
N ARG A 154 -21.70 2.39 -14.40
CA ARG A 154 -22.24 1.12 -14.94
C ARG A 154 -23.73 1.32 -15.26
N PRO A 155 -24.10 1.69 -16.50
CA PRO A 155 -25.47 1.54 -16.94
C PRO A 155 -25.86 0.07 -16.87
N HIS A 156 -27.05 -0.21 -16.33
CA HIS A 156 -27.69 -1.50 -16.47
C HIS A 156 -28.09 -1.71 -17.94
N ASP A 157 -27.15 -2.16 -18.77
CA ASP A 157 -27.45 -2.77 -20.07
C ASP A 157 -28.02 -4.17 -19.81
N GLY A 158 -29.28 -4.23 -19.40
CA GLY A 158 -29.92 -5.48 -18.96
C GLY A 158 -31.45 -5.48 -18.97
N ALA A 159 -32.10 -4.49 -19.58
CA ALA A 159 -33.55 -4.49 -19.76
C ALA A 159 -33.89 -4.38 -21.25
N GLY A 160 -33.81 -5.50 -21.98
CA GLY A 160 -34.15 -5.48 -23.42
C GLY A 160 -34.13 -6.78 -24.22
N HIS A 161 -33.98 -7.98 -23.61
CA HIS A 161 -34.01 -9.25 -24.36
C HIS A 161 -35.01 -10.28 -23.82
N LEU A 162 -36.19 -9.78 -23.41
CA LEU A 162 -37.41 -10.58 -23.43
C LEU A 162 -38.16 -10.25 -24.72
N GLY A 163 -37.94 -11.03 -25.79
CA GLY A 163 -38.65 -10.77 -27.04
C GLY A 163 -38.29 -11.69 -28.20
N GLY A 164 -38.79 -12.94 -28.18
CA GLY A 164 -38.90 -13.80 -29.35
C GLY A 164 -37.77 -14.84 -29.48
N ARG A 165 -38.02 -16.11 -29.80
CA ARG A 165 -39.20 -16.76 -30.38
C ARG A 165 -39.19 -18.24 -29.98
N ALA A 166 -40.38 -18.75 -29.68
CA ALA A 166 -40.73 -20.16 -29.76
C ALA A 166 -40.87 -20.60 -31.23
#